data_AF-A0A5N4AM18-F1
#
_entry.id   AF-A0A5N4AM18-F1
#
_cell.length_a   1.000
_cell.length_b   1.000
_cell.length_c   1.000
_cell.angle_alpha   90.00
_cell.angle_beta   90.00
_cell.angle_gamma   90.00
#
_symmetry.space_group_name_H-M   'P 1'
#
loop_
_entity.id
_entity.type
_entity.pdbx_description
1 polymer ?
#
loop_
_entity_poly.entity_id
_entity_poly.type
_entity_poly.pdbx_seq_one_letter_code
_entity_poly.pdbx_strand_id
1 'polypeptide(L)'
;MEAENDFTCTPPDIRKAAQEATENLLPAKSKPAYEKAYQAFTEWCRGNGVLSVILAGACRRDEITNMSTDDVDYKEDTILVRVPKTKTNVARLFVITDAHWLLLIKKYANLRPCSTATKRFFLTYRNGRCTTSPIGINSFIRFS
;
A
#
# COMPACT_ATOMS: atom_id res chain seq x y z
N MET A 1 4.23 -23.35 16.29
CA MET A 1 4.84 -24.36 15.39
C MET A 1 4.83 -23.72 14.02
N GLU A 2 5.99 -23.23 13.60
CA GLU A 2 6.16 -22.40 12.41
C GLU A 2 5.86 -23.21 11.15
N ALA A 3 5.06 -22.64 10.25
CA ALA A 3 4.80 -23.22 8.95
C ALA A 3 6.00 -22.92 8.05
N GLU A 4 7.02 -23.78 8.14
CA GLU A 4 8.03 -24.00 7.12
C GLU A 4 7.30 -24.35 5.81
N ASN A 5 7.05 -23.35 4.96
CA ASN A 5 6.55 -23.58 3.62
C ASN A 5 7.75 -23.97 2.75
N ASP A 6 8.18 -25.22 2.87
CA ASP A 6 9.24 -25.83 2.08
C ASP A 6 8.75 -25.94 0.62
N PHE A 7 9.06 -24.93 -0.18
CA PHE A 7 9.05 -25.01 -1.64
C PHE A 7 10.15 -26.00 -2.09
N THR A 8 9.90 -27.30 -1.89
CA THR A 8 10.77 -28.41 -2.31
C THR A 8 10.95 -28.46 -3.82
N CYS A 9 10.10 -27.76 -4.59
CA CYS A 9 10.13 -27.76 -6.05
C CYS A 9 11.10 -26.74 -6.66
N THR A 10 11.71 -25.86 -5.87
CA THR A 10 12.69 -24.89 -6.41
C THR A 10 14.10 -25.47 -6.29
N PRO A 11 14.80 -25.74 -7.41
CA PRO A 11 16.15 -26.29 -7.37
C PRO A 11 17.10 -25.43 -6.51
N PRO A 12 18.07 -26.05 -5.81
CA PRO A 12 18.96 -25.35 -4.88
C PRO A 12 19.68 -24.14 -5.50
N ASP A 13 20.09 -24.26 -6.76
CA ASP A 13 20.80 -23.22 -7.49
C ASP A 13 19.91 -22.00 -7.75
N ILE A 14 18.64 -22.21 -8.04
CA ILE A 14 17.65 -21.14 -8.24
C ILE A 14 17.36 -20.44 -6.91
N ARG A 15 17.24 -21.19 -5.80
CA ARG A 15 17.08 -20.59 -4.46
C ARG A 15 18.28 -19.74 -4.09
N LYS A 16 19.49 -20.25 -4.31
CA LYS A 16 20.74 -19.54 -4.02
C LYS A 16 20.86 -18.26 -4.85
N ALA A 17 20.58 -18.35 -6.15
CA ALA A 17 20.60 -17.18 -7.03
C ALA A 17 19.56 -16.12 -6.62
N ALA A 18 18.37 -16.53 -6.19
CA ALA A 18 17.35 -15.61 -5.69
C ALA A 18 17.76 -14.94 -4.38
N GLN A 19 18.36 -15.69 -3.44
CA GLN A 19 18.89 -15.13 -2.19
C GLN A 19 20.00 -14.12 -2.47
N GLU A 20 20.96 -14.47 -3.32
CA GLU A 20 22.08 -13.60 -3.69
C GLU A 20 21.62 -12.33 -4.44
N ALA A 21 20.62 -12.45 -5.31
CA ALA A 21 19.99 -11.30 -5.97
C ALA A 21 19.23 -10.41 -4.98
N THR A 22 18.63 -10.99 -3.93
CA THR A 22 17.95 -10.24 -2.87
C THR A 22 18.95 -9.47 -2.00
N GLU A 23 20.09 -10.07 -1.69
CA GLU A 23 21.17 -9.41 -0.93
C GLU A 23 21.83 -8.26 -1.73
N ASN A 24 21.92 -8.42 -3.05
CA ASN A 24 22.52 -7.45 -3.97
C ASN A 24 21.50 -6.55 -4.69
N LEU A 25 20.26 -6.51 -4.22
CA LEU A 25 19.17 -5.75 -4.86
C LEU A 25 19.49 -4.25 -4.98
N LEU A 26 20.26 -3.72 -4.02
CA LEU A 26 20.71 -2.33 -3.99
C LEU A 26 22.24 -2.26 -4.17
N PRO A 27 22.76 -1.35 -5.01
CA PRO A 27 24.19 -1.15 -5.15
C PRO A 27 24.82 -0.75 -3.81
N ALA A 28 25.96 -1.35 -3.45
CA ALA A 28 26.63 -1.11 -2.17
C ALA A 28 26.90 0.38 -1.86
N LYS A 29 27.19 1.17 -2.91
CA LYS A 29 27.45 2.62 -2.78
C LYS A 29 26.19 3.43 -2.45
N SER A 30 25.03 3.05 -2.97
CA SER A 30 23.78 3.80 -2.83
C SER A 30 22.84 3.22 -1.78
N LYS A 31 23.06 1.97 -1.34
CA LYS A 31 22.29 1.28 -0.30
C LYS A 31 22.06 2.15 0.96
N PRO A 32 23.08 2.79 1.57
CA PRO A 32 22.87 3.62 2.76
C PRO A 32 21.95 4.82 2.51
N ALA A 33 22.04 5.43 1.32
CA ALA A 33 21.19 6.56 0.94
C ALA A 33 19.73 6.11 0.73
N TYR A 34 19.54 4.95 0.11
CA TYR A 34 18.22 4.36 -0.11
C TYR A 34 17.55 3.95 1.21
N GLU A 35 18.28 3.28 2.09
CA GLU A 35 17.78 2.87 3.41
C GLU A 35 17.46 4.08 4.29
N LYS A 36 18.30 5.12 4.29
CA LYS A 36 18.01 6.37 4.99
C LYS A 36 16.73 7.04 4.46
N ALA A 37 16.56 7.09 3.14
CA ALA A 37 15.35 7.62 2.52
C ALA A 37 14.12 6.78 2.87
N TYR A 38 14.25 5.45 2.85
CA TYR A 38 13.19 4.51 3.22
C TYR A 38 12.79 4.59 4.70
N GLN A 39 13.76 4.76 5.60
CA GLN A 39 13.51 4.97 7.03
C GLN A 39 12.80 6.30 7.29
N ALA A 40 13.29 7.40 6.71
CA ALA A 40 12.61 8.69 6.80
C ALA A 40 11.18 8.63 6.25
N PHE A 41 11.01 7.89 5.14
CA PHE A 41 9.73 7.64 4.52
C PHE A 41 8.77 6.82 5.41
N THR A 42 9.24 5.74 6.05
CA THR A 42 8.44 4.91 6.95
C THR A 42 8.06 5.64 8.25
N GLU A 43 8.99 6.40 8.83
CA GLU A 43 8.72 7.28 9.97
C GLU A 43 7.68 8.35 9.63
N TRP A 44 7.80 8.95 8.44
CA TRP A 44 6.85 9.93 7.94
C TRP A 44 5.47 9.32 7.69
N CYS A 45 5.40 8.09 7.16
CA CYS A 45 4.17 7.34 6.97
C CYS A 45 3.46 7.09 8.30
N ARG A 46 4.22 6.79 9.36
CA ARG A 46 3.71 6.58 10.73
C ARG A 46 2.97 7.81 11.28
N GLY A 47 3.36 9.02 10.86
CA GLY A 47 2.74 10.28 11.28
C GLY A 47 1.63 10.81 10.35
N ASN A 48 1.70 10.52 9.05
CA ASN A 48 0.88 11.19 8.04
C ASN A 48 -0.18 10.31 7.33
N GLY A 49 -0.26 9.02 7.69
CA GLY A 49 -1.22 8.08 7.09
C GLY A 49 -0.58 7.29 5.96
N VAL A 50 0.15 6.25 6.34
CA VAL A 50 0.87 5.24 5.53
C VAL A 50 0.13 4.74 4.28
N LEU A 51 -1.20 4.70 4.31
CA LEU A 51 -2.03 4.08 3.28
C LEU A 51 -1.91 4.74 1.90
N SER A 52 -1.63 6.05 1.86
CA SER A 52 -1.57 6.79 0.61
C SER A 52 -0.41 6.35 -0.28
N VAL A 53 0.68 5.82 0.29
CA VAL A 53 1.91 5.60 -0.47
C VAL A 53 1.98 4.23 -1.12
N ILE A 54 1.42 3.20 -0.45
CA ILE A 54 1.29 1.86 -1.04
C ILE A 54 0.45 1.95 -2.31
N LEU A 55 -0.61 2.75 -2.26
CA LEU A 55 -1.42 3.04 -3.43
C LEU A 55 -0.76 4.04 -4.36
N ALA A 56 0.05 5.01 -3.91
CA ALA A 56 0.73 5.96 -4.81
C ALA A 56 1.69 5.29 -5.80
N GLY A 57 2.31 4.15 -5.43
CA GLY A 57 3.09 3.35 -6.36
C GLY A 57 2.24 2.50 -7.31
N ALA A 58 1.09 2.02 -6.85
CA ALA A 58 0.20 1.14 -7.60
C ALA A 58 -0.90 1.88 -8.39
N CYS A 59 -1.17 3.15 -8.05
CA CYS A 59 -2.29 3.97 -8.48
C CYS A 59 -1.88 5.42 -8.70
N ARG A 60 -2.48 6.04 -9.72
CA ARG A 60 -2.35 7.47 -9.99
C ARG A 60 -3.13 8.29 -8.98
N ARG A 61 -2.77 9.57 -8.82
CA ARG A 61 -3.40 10.48 -7.85
C ARG A 61 -4.92 10.56 -7.98
N ASP A 62 -5.43 10.61 -9.21
CA ASP A 62 -6.86 10.65 -9.49
C ASP A 62 -7.57 9.34 -9.16
N GLU A 63 -6.92 8.20 -9.41
CA GLU A 63 -7.43 6.87 -9.05
C GLU A 63 -7.54 6.71 -7.54
N ILE A 64 -6.50 7.10 -6.79
CA ILE A 64 -6.50 7.04 -5.33
C ILE A 64 -7.55 7.98 -4.74
N THR A 65 -7.64 9.20 -5.28
CA THR A 65 -8.60 10.20 -4.77
C THR A 65 -10.05 9.76 -4.98
N ASN A 66 -10.32 9.02 -6.06
CA ASN A 66 -11.68 8.61 -6.41
C ASN A 66 -12.01 7.15 -6.09
N MET A 67 -11.06 6.38 -5.55
CA MET A 67 -11.29 4.99 -5.12
C MET A 67 -12.48 4.90 -4.17
N SER A 68 -13.41 4.00 -4.45
CA SER A 68 -14.58 3.73 -3.61
C SER A 68 -14.27 2.68 -2.55
N THR A 69 -15.04 2.68 -1.46
CA THR A 69 -15.07 1.54 -0.52
C THR A 69 -15.44 0.23 -1.20
N ASP A 70 -16.29 0.33 -2.22
CA ASP A 70 -16.79 -0.82 -2.98
C ASP A 70 -15.72 -1.39 -3.92
N ASP A 71 -14.59 -0.68 -4.11
CA ASP A 71 -13.46 -1.13 -4.93
C ASP A 71 -12.43 -1.94 -4.13
N VAL A 72 -12.59 -2.02 -2.81
CA VAL A 72 -11.65 -2.68 -1.89
C VAL A 72 -12.30 -3.92 -1.28
N ASP A 73 -11.89 -5.09 -1.74
CA ASP A 73 -12.35 -6.37 -1.21
C ASP A 73 -11.37 -6.91 -0.18
N TYR A 74 -11.87 -7.11 1.04
CA TYR A 74 -11.11 -7.72 2.12
C TYR A 74 -11.27 -9.24 2.11
N LYS A 75 -10.16 -9.96 2.08
CA LYS A 75 -10.08 -11.40 2.33
C LYS A 75 -9.26 -11.65 3.61
N GLU A 76 -9.08 -12.91 3.97
CA GLU A 76 -8.37 -13.29 5.20
C GLU A 76 -6.92 -12.80 5.18
N ASP A 77 -6.19 -13.17 4.14
CA ASP A 77 -4.75 -12.97 3.95
C ASP A 77 -4.41 -12.01 2.80
N THR A 78 -5.42 -11.44 2.16
CA THR A 78 -5.23 -10.59 0.97
C THR A 78 -6.25 -9.46 0.92
N ILE A 79 -5.87 -8.36 0.27
CA ILE A 79 -6.79 -7.27 -0.11
C ILE A 79 -6.71 -7.08 -1.61
N LEU A 80 -7.86 -7.15 -2.25
CA LEU A 80 -8.00 -7.02 -3.69
C LEU A 80 -8.56 -5.64 -4.00
N VAL A 81 -7.81 -4.86 -4.78
CA VAL A 81 -8.14 -3.47 -5.09
C VAL A 81 -8.46 -3.37 -6.57
N ARG A 82 -9.69 -2.96 -6.87
CA ARG A 82 -10.14 -2.61 -8.22
C ARG A 82 -9.79 -1.15 -8.51
N VAL A 83 -9.18 -0.91 -9.66
CA VAL A 83 -8.96 0.43 -10.18
C VAL A 83 -9.77 0.54 -11.47
N PRO A 84 -10.96 1.17 -11.43
CA PRO A 84 -11.79 1.33 -12.59
C PRO A 84 -11.12 2.23 -13.64
N LYS A 85 -11.51 2.06 -14.90
CA LYS A 85 -10.97 2.80 -16.05
C LYS A 85 -11.13 4.31 -15.83
N THR A 86 -10.04 5.07 -15.86
CA THR A 86 -10.08 6.54 -15.92
C THR A 86 -9.92 7.02 -17.37
N LYS A 87 -10.02 8.33 -17.62
CA LYS A 87 -9.95 8.93 -18.97
C LYS A 87 -8.74 8.45 -19.80
N THR A 88 -7.62 8.14 -19.14
CA THR A 88 -6.35 7.78 -19.80
C THR A 88 -5.73 6.50 -19.27
N ASN A 89 -6.39 5.79 -18.33
CA ASN A 89 -5.85 4.54 -17.78
C ASN A 89 -6.74 3.35 -18.12
N VAL A 90 -6.11 2.20 -18.32
CA VAL A 90 -6.77 0.90 -18.43
C VAL A 90 -7.23 0.49 -17.04
N ALA A 91 -8.44 -0.09 -16.96
CA ALA A 91 -8.90 -0.69 -15.72
C ALA A 91 -7.95 -1.83 -15.31
N ARG A 92 -7.66 -1.94 -14.02
CA ARG A 92 -6.80 -3.01 -13.50
C ARG A 92 -7.23 -3.41 -12.10
N LEU A 93 -6.67 -4.53 -11.67
CA LEU A 93 -6.85 -5.06 -10.34
C LEU A 93 -5.48 -5.50 -9.84
N PHE A 94 -5.18 -5.21 -8.60
CA PHE A 94 -3.99 -5.70 -7.95
C PHE A 94 -4.31 -6.23 -6.56
N VAL A 95 -3.42 -7.09 -6.06
CA VAL A 95 -3.57 -7.77 -4.79
C VAL A 95 -2.47 -7.30 -3.86
N ILE A 96 -2.85 -7.01 -2.62
CA ILE A 96 -1.95 -6.71 -1.52
C ILE A 96 -1.88 -7.99 -0.67
N THR A 97 -0.69 -8.57 -0.54
CA THR A 97 -0.44 -9.83 0.18
C THR A 97 0.41 -9.65 1.43
N ASP A 98 1.12 -8.54 1.55
CA ASP A 98 2.03 -8.27 2.67
C ASP A 98 1.26 -8.01 3.97
N ALA A 99 1.56 -8.79 5.01
CA ALA A 99 0.87 -8.74 6.29
C ALA A 99 0.90 -7.36 6.96
N HIS A 100 2.01 -6.62 6.84
CA HIS A 100 2.12 -5.28 7.40
C HIS A 100 1.13 -4.31 6.73
N TRP A 101 1.04 -4.37 5.39
CA TRP A 101 0.10 -3.57 4.63
C TRP A 101 -1.36 -3.94 4.88
N LEU A 102 -1.66 -5.24 5.00
CA LEU A 102 -3.00 -5.71 5.35
C LEU A 102 -3.46 -5.17 6.69
N LEU A 103 -2.62 -5.24 7.72
CA LEU A 103 -2.92 -4.74 9.06
C LEU A 103 -3.21 -3.24 9.04
N LEU A 104 -2.42 -2.46 8.29
CA LEU A 104 -2.62 -1.02 8.18
C LEU A 104 -3.93 -0.65 7.48
N ILE A 105 -4.26 -1.32 6.37
CA ILE A 105 -5.50 -1.05 5.62
C ILE A 105 -6.72 -1.46 6.44
N LYS A 106 -6.68 -2.63 7.10
CA LYS A 106 -7.76 -3.08 8.00
C LYS A 106 -7.92 -2.12 9.18
N LYS A 107 -6.81 -1.67 9.80
CA LYS A 107 -6.85 -0.66 10.87
C LYS A 107 -7.47 0.65 10.39
N TYR A 108 -7.07 1.14 9.22
CA TYR A 108 -7.66 2.35 8.64
C TYR A 108 -9.16 2.21 8.37
N ALA A 109 -9.58 1.08 7.79
CA ALA A 109 -10.98 0.80 7.53
C ALA A 109 -11.84 0.86 8.80
N ASN A 110 -11.32 0.32 9.91
CA ASN A 110 -11.98 0.38 11.21
C ASN A 110 -12.02 1.78 11.83
N LEU A 111 -11.09 2.67 11.46
CA LEU A 111 -11.09 4.07 11.90
C LEU A 111 -12.04 4.94 11.07
N ARG A 112 -12.53 4.47 9.92
CA ARG A 112 -13.48 5.22 9.10
C ARG A 112 -14.84 5.27 9.81
N PRO A 113 -15.48 6.45 9.88
CA PRO A 113 -16.85 6.53 10.38
C PRO A 113 -17.80 5.76 9.47
N CYS A 114 -18.74 5.00 10.07
CA CYS A 114 -19.72 4.20 9.33
C CYS A 114 -20.73 5.04 8.52
N SER A 115 -20.95 6.30 8.91
CA SER A 115 -21.93 7.20 8.28
C SER A 115 -21.23 8.33 7.54
N THR A 116 -20.74 8.03 6.34
CA THR A 116 -20.22 9.06 5.40
C THR A 116 -21.15 9.24 4.22
N ALA A 117 -21.43 10.50 3.87
CA ALA A 117 -22.16 10.85 2.65
C ALA A 117 -21.39 10.45 1.37
N THR A 118 -20.07 10.31 1.46
CA THR A 118 -19.22 9.90 0.35
C THR A 118 -18.83 8.42 0.45
N LYS A 119 -18.78 7.77 -0.71
CA LYS A 119 -18.22 6.41 -0.86
C LYS A 119 -16.71 6.39 -1.03
N ARG A 120 -16.04 7.55 -1.15
CA ARG A 120 -14.58 7.60 -1.37
C ARG A 120 -13.83 6.96 -0.22
N PHE A 121 -13.03 5.94 -0.51
CA PHE A 121 -12.28 5.17 0.47
C PHE A 121 -11.37 6.06 1.34
N PHE A 122 -10.67 7.02 0.74
CA PHE A 122 -9.83 7.93 1.50
C PHE A 122 -10.56 9.16 2.01
N LEU A 123 -10.56 9.28 3.33
CA LEU A 123 -11.06 10.43 4.08
C LEU A 123 -9.90 11.21 4.69
N THR A 124 -10.17 12.46 4.99
CA THR A 124 -9.21 13.33 5.68
C THR A 124 -8.96 12.80 7.10
N TYR A 125 -7.69 12.73 7.50
CA TYR A 125 -7.29 12.30 8.85
C TYR A 125 -6.75 13.49 9.64
N ARG A 126 -7.35 13.79 10.78
CA ARG A 126 -6.94 14.90 11.67
C ARG A 126 -7.15 14.50 13.13
N ASN A 127 -6.25 14.96 14.00
CA ASN A 127 -6.34 14.72 15.46
C ASN A 127 -6.56 13.25 15.83
N GLY A 128 -5.91 12.33 15.13
CA GLY A 128 -5.99 10.89 15.42
C GLY A 128 -7.27 10.19 14.94
N ARG A 129 -8.12 10.83 14.12
CA ARG A 129 -9.39 10.27 13.65
C ARG A 129 -9.64 10.57 12.17
N CYS A 130 -10.40 9.69 11.50
CA CYS A 130 -10.94 9.96 10.17
C CYS A 130 -12.14 10.91 10.29
N THR A 131 -12.13 11.97 9.51
CA THR A 131 -13.31 12.83 9.34
C THR A 131 -14.23 12.25 8.28
N THR A 132 -15.41 12.84 8.08
CA THR A 132 -16.36 12.42 7.03
C THR A 132 -16.05 13.03 5.65
N SER A 133 -15.08 13.96 5.58
CA SER A 133 -14.74 14.66 4.35
C SER A 133 -13.74 13.84 3.53
N PRO A 134 -13.99 13.66 2.22
CA PRO A 134 -13.05 12.96 1.35
C PRO A 134 -11.73 13.74 1.25
N ILE A 135 -10.63 13.01 1.11
CA ILE A 135 -9.32 13.62 0.86
C ILE A 135 -9.30 14.28 -0.53
N GLY A 136 -8.58 15.40 -0.65
CA GLY A 136 -8.45 16.12 -1.92
C GLY A 136 -7.26 15.61 -2.76
N ILE A 137 -7.34 15.76 -4.09
CA ILE A 137 -6.26 15.34 -5.01
C ILE A 137 -4.92 16.00 -4.69
N ASN A 138 -4.96 17.26 -4.23
CA ASN A 138 -3.76 18.02 -3.87
C ASN A 138 -3.15 17.58 -2.54
N SER A 139 -3.92 16.89 -1.68
CA SER A 139 -3.36 16.29 -0.47
C SER A 139 -2.36 15.18 -0.81
N PHE A 140 -2.49 14.57 -2.00
CA PHE A 140 -1.54 13.58 -2.49
C PHE A 140 -0.32 14.17 -3.21
N ILE A 141 -0.30 15.49 -3.50
CA ILE A 141 0.86 16.16 -4.14
C ILE A 141 2.08 16.16 -3.22
N ARG A 142 1.88 16.19 -1.90
CA ARG A 142 2.98 16.12 -0.92
C ARG A 142 3.76 14.80 -0.96
N PHE A 143 3.33 13.83 -1.78
CA PHE A 143 3.84 12.46 -1.78
C PHE A 143 4.48 12.03 -3.12
N SER A 144 4.60 12.95 -4.10
CA SER A 144 5.28 12.71 -5.40
C SER A 144 6.55 13.53 -5.55
#